data_AF-A0A972IUX4-F1
#
_entry.id   AF-A0A972IUX4-F1
#
_cell.length_a   1.000
_cell.length_b   1.000
_cell.length_c   1.000
_cell.angle_alpha   90.00
_cell.angle_beta   90.00
_cell.angle_gamma   90.00
#
_symmetry.space_group_name_H-M   'P 1'
#
loop_
_entity.id
_entity.type
_entity.pdbx_description
1 polymer ?
#
loop_
_entity_poly.entity_id
_entity_poly.type
_entity_poly.pdbx_seq_one_letter_code
_entity_poly.pdbx_strand_id
1 'polypeptide(L)'
;MSRKKSLIILILVLTLIASVSCVDTNMQKEVGGNSEHLEQEKAKEREEKIIAQLRKFNETDVDLSKTIKFIDENVDKVSKGGASLMISLLEEAHNNHLQNFEENFFHSDIQEGFIDVFNSGTDLEDIENIDNEELNKLLAETKNMGYRVETVEGMFFPIIDYRFYEKYNCYVTEDMKAYIEIMSIESTEIPARDAGLAVSWDELIDRAIRQEGFITEYPDSIQIDKTKKIFSNYINFIFYGLDNTPLFNHGDNSIRDNAKKAYLETIKSESDSKLIETLADFVNVLEQNDYKLTGDVNDFRKNAVERITGRKDINGH
;
A
#
# COMPACT_ATOMS: atom_id res chain seq x y z
N MET A 1 -52.89 17.75 43.80
CA MET A 1 -54.23 17.27 44.22
C MET A 1 -54.40 15.84 43.70
N SER A 2 -54.08 14.82 44.49
CA SER A 2 -54.99 14.09 45.39
C SER A 2 -55.97 13.14 44.68
N ARG A 3 -55.67 11.84 44.79
CA ARG A 3 -56.57 10.70 45.15
C ARG A 3 -57.65 10.33 44.11
N LYS A 4 -58.16 9.11 43.97
CA LYS A 4 -58.01 7.78 44.60
C LYS A 4 -58.87 6.82 43.75
N LYS A 5 -58.36 5.61 43.53
CA LYS A 5 -58.98 4.29 43.75
C LYS A 5 -60.41 3.98 43.22
N SER A 6 -60.53 2.82 42.56
CA SER A 6 -61.64 1.86 42.72
C SER A 6 -61.04 0.44 42.70
N LEU A 7 -60.97 -0.28 43.83
CA LEU A 7 -61.99 -1.12 44.51
C LEU A 7 -62.11 -2.52 43.85
N ILE A 8 -61.35 -3.51 44.35
CA ILE A 8 -61.78 -4.71 45.13
C ILE A 8 -62.53 -5.76 44.28
N ILE A 9 -62.04 -7.01 44.29
CA ILE A 9 -62.77 -8.19 44.78
C ILE A 9 -61.75 -9.24 45.25
N LEU A 10 -61.92 -9.60 46.52
CA LEU A 10 -61.25 -10.63 47.29
C LEU A 10 -62.12 -11.88 47.21
N ILE A 11 -61.58 -13.02 46.75
CA ILE A 11 -62.15 -14.33 47.08
C ILE A 11 -61.02 -15.19 47.65
N LEU A 12 -61.27 -15.62 48.87
CA LEU A 12 -60.39 -16.32 49.79
C LEU A 12 -60.92 -17.75 49.86
N VAL A 13 -60.17 -18.74 49.39
CA VAL A 13 -60.44 -20.15 49.68
C VAL A 13 -59.16 -20.75 50.25
N LEU A 14 -59.21 -20.98 51.56
CA LEU A 14 -58.31 -21.84 52.31
C LEU A 14 -58.51 -23.30 51.89
N THR A 15 -57.42 -24.01 51.61
CA THR A 15 -57.13 -25.29 52.28
C THR A 15 -55.64 -25.60 52.21
N LEU A 16 -55.03 -25.65 53.40
CA LEU A 16 -53.71 -26.20 53.70
C LEU A 16 -53.76 -27.73 53.58
N ILE A 17 -52.89 -28.33 52.77
CA ILE A 17 -52.38 -29.69 52.99
C ILE A 17 -50.87 -29.67 52.71
N ALA A 18 -50.12 -30.25 53.64
CA ALA A 18 -48.67 -30.17 53.75
C ALA A 18 -47.92 -31.16 52.84
N SER A 19 -46.74 -30.69 52.42
CA SER A 19 -45.48 -31.39 52.13
C SER A 19 -45.45 -32.56 51.15
N VAL A 20 -44.90 -32.30 49.95
CA VAL A 20 -43.75 -33.03 49.40
C VAL A 20 -42.85 -32.02 48.67
N SER A 21 -41.55 -32.02 48.98
CA SER A 21 -40.52 -31.22 48.31
C SER A 21 -40.39 -31.52 46.82
N CYS A 22 -40.31 -30.48 46.00
CA CYS A 22 -39.33 -30.42 44.92
C CYS A 22 -38.88 -28.96 44.74
N VAL A 23 -37.57 -28.78 44.85
CA VAL A 23 -36.85 -27.55 44.51
C VAL A 23 -36.76 -27.52 42.99
N ASP A 24 -37.56 -26.66 42.35
CA ASP A 24 -37.41 -26.43 40.91
C ASP A 24 -36.39 -25.32 40.67
N THR A 25 -35.44 -25.69 39.82
CA THR A 25 -34.17 -25.05 39.57
C THR A 25 -34.36 -23.91 38.58
N ASN A 26 -33.78 -22.77 38.90
CA ASN A 26 -33.65 -21.63 38.02
C ASN A 26 -32.70 -22.01 36.87
N MET A 27 -33.20 -22.20 35.65
CA MET A 27 -32.39 -22.29 34.44
C MET A 27 -33.02 -21.43 33.35
N GLN A 28 -32.49 -20.22 33.15
CA GLN A 28 -32.28 -19.66 31.81
C GLN A 28 -31.45 -18.36 31.86
N LYS A 29 -30.47 -18.32 30.94
CA LYS A 29 -29.52 -17.25 30.55
C LYS A 29 -28.17 -17.19 31.27
N GLU A 30 -27.26 -18.12 30.94
CA GLU A 30 -25.81 -17.88 31.07
C GLU A 30 -24.90 -18.78 30.19
N VAL A 31 -25.35 -19.25 29.02
CA VAL A 31 -24.58 -20.24 28.21
C VAL A 31 -24.03 -19.69 26.87
N GLY A 32 -24.36 -18.46 26.47
CA GLY A 32 -23.87 -17.87 25.20
C GLY A 32 -22.48 -17.21 25.28
N GLY A 33 -22.18 -16.48 26.36
CA GLY A 33 -20.97 -15.63 26.43
C GLY A 33 -19.65 -16.37 26.65
N ASN A 34 -19.67 -17.53 27.33
CA ASN A 34 -18.44 -18.29 27.62
C ASN A 34 -17.90 -19.07 26.40
N SER A 35 -18.76 -19.44 25.44
CA SER A 35 -18.34 -20.20 24.26
C SER A 35 -17.70 -19.31 23.21
N GLU A 36 -18.29 -18.14 22.93
CA GLU A 36 -17.76 -17.17 21.96
C GLU A 36 -16.43 -16.57 22.43
N HIS A 37 -16.30 -16.26 23.73
CA HIS A 37 -15.04 -15.77 24.29
C HIS A 37 -13.92 -16.80 24.18
N LEU A 38 -14.19 -18.07 24.49
CA LEU A 38 -13.21 -19.15 24.40
C LEU A 38 -12.80 -19.43 22.94
N GLU A 39 -13.72 -19.27 21.99
CA GLU A 39 -13.45 -19.42 20.55
C GLU A 39 -12.60 -18.26 20.02
N GLN A 40 -12.88 -17.02 20.44
CA GLN A 40 -12.06 -15.84 20.13
C GLN A 40 -10.64 -15.95 20.69
N GLU A 41 -10.47 -16.40 21.93
CA GLU A 41 -9.15 -16.62 22.53
C GLU A 41 -8.35 -17.68 21.78
N LYS A 42 -8.98 -18.80 21.41
CA LYS A 42 -8.33 -19.84 20.59
C LYS A 42 -7.96 -19.35 19.19
N ALA A 43 -8.81 -18.54 18.57
CA ALA A 43 -8.53 -17.94 17.26
C ALA A 43 -7.31 -17.01 17.34
N LYS A 44 -7.23 -16.18 18.39
CA LYS A 44 -6.08 -15.30 18.65
C LYS A 44 -4.80 -16.10 18.90
N GLU A 45 -4.85 -17.13 19.76
CA GLU A 45 -3.68 -17.99 20.01
C GLU A 45 -3.19 -18.70 18.74
N ARG A 46 -4.13 -19.14 17.89
CA ARG A 46 -3.82 -19.74 16.58
C ARG A 46 -3.13 -18.74 15.66
N GLU A 47 -3.67 -17.52 15.55
CA GLU A 47 -3.08 -16.45 14.76
C GLU A 47 -1.66 -16.11 15.23
N GLU A 48 -1.45 -15.94 16.54
CA GLU A 48 -0.13 -15.69 17.13
C GLU A 48 0.87 -16.80 16.76
N LYS A 49 0.44 -18.07 16.78
CA LYS A 49 1.27 -19.21 16.35
C LYS A 49 1.60 -19.18 14.87
N ILE A 50 0.64 -18.86 14.01
CA ILE A 50 0.85 -18.75 12.55
C ILE A 50 1.86 -17.64 12.25
N ILE A 51 1.67 -16.45 12.84
CA ILE A 51 2.58 -15.30 12.65
C ILE A 51 3.97 -15.62 13.19
N ALA A 52 4.08 -16.27 14.36
CA ALA A 52 5.36 -16.68 14.92
C ALA A 52 6.09 -17.70 14.05
N GLN A 53 5.37 -18.62 13.40
CA GLN A 53 5.96 -19.56 12.43
C GLN A 53 6.45 -18.84 11.18
N LEU A 54 5.64 -17.92 10.63
CA LEU A 54 6.03 -17.12 9.46
C LEU A 54 7.31 -16.32 9.72
N ARG A 55 7.44 -15.66 10.88
CA ARG A 55 8.65 -14.91 11.23
C ARG A 55 9.90 -15.79 11.24
N LYS A 56 9.81 -17.03 11.72
CA LYS A 56 10.94 -17.97 11.71
C LYS A 56 11.40 -18.34 10.32
N PHE A 57 10.50 -18.41 9.34
CA PHE A 57 10.88 -18.64 7.94
C PHE A 57 11.70 -17.48 7.36
N ASN A 58 11.45 -16.26 7.85
CA ASN A 58 12.13 -15.07 7.38
C ASN A 58 13.47 -14.77 8.10
N GLU A 59 13.83 -15.50 9.17
CA GLU A 59 15.06 -15.28 9.97
C GLU A 59 16.31 -16.00 9.41
N THR A 60 16.14 -17.07 8.63
CA THR A 60 17.24 -17.85 8.05
C THR A 60 17.00 -17.97 6.56
N ASP A 61 17.99 -17.60 5.73
CA ASP A 61 18.03 -17.76 4.26
C ASP A 61 16.64 -17.89 3.62
N VAL A 62 16.06 -16.75 3.23
CA VAL A 62 14.65 -16.61 2.91
C VAL A 62 14.27 -17.54 1.75
N ASP A 63 13.66 -18.68 2.08
CA ASP A 63 12.99 -19.52 1.09
C ASP A 63 11.63 -18.89 0.78
N LEU A 64 11.67 -17.93 -0.14
CA LEU A 64 10.50 -17.13 -0.53
C LEU A 64 9.34 -18.01 -1.01
N SER A 65 9.64 -19.10 -1.73
CA SER A 65 8.63 -20.05 -2.19
C SER A 65 7.90 -20.73 -1.03
N LYS A 66 8.62 -21.13 0.04
CA LYS A 66 7.98 -21.64 1.27
C LYS A 66 7.18 -20.57 1.99
N THR A 67 7.68 -19.34 2.04
CA THR A 67 6.97 -18.21 2.65
C THR A 67 5.64 -17.92 1.93
N ILE A 68 5.66 -17.80 0.60
CA ILE A 68 4.46 -17.62 -0.24
C ILE A 68 3.46 -18.75 0.01
N LYS A 69 3.91 -20.01 -0.10
CA LYS A 69 3.04 -21.17 0.11
C LYS A 69 2.43 -21.20 1.50
N PHE A 70 3.21 -20.89 2.54
CA PHE A 70 2.69 -20.83 3.91
C PHE A 70 1.62 -19.76 4.07
N ILE A 71 1.79 -18.61 3.42
CA ILE A 71 0.78 -17.53 3.45
C ILE A 71 -0.46 -17.96 2.69
N ASP A 72 -0.34 -18.48 1.47
CA ASP A 72 -1.47 -18.99 0.67
C ASP A 72 -2.29 -20.01 1.45
N GLU A 73 -1.65 -20.89 2.23
CA GLU A 73 -2.31 -21.90 3.05
C GLU A 73 -2.92 -21.35 4.35
N ASN A 74 -2.56 -20.15 4.82
CA ASN A 74 -2.95 -19.67 6.15
C ASN A 74 -3.59 -18.28 6.22
N VAL A 75 -3.60 -17.51 5.14
CA VAL A 75 -4.13 -16.14 5.13
C VAL A 75 -5.63 -16.07 5.48
N ASP A 76 -6.40 -17.11 5.18
CA ASP A 76 -7.84 -17.23 5.50
C ASP A 76 -8.12 -17.72 6.93
N LYS A 77 -7.08 -18.07 7.69
CA LYS A 77 -7.16 -18.63 9.06
C LYS A 77 -6.91 -17.61 10.16
N VAL A 78 -6.56 -16.38 9.78
CA VAL A 78 -6.22 -15.27 10.66
C VAL A 78 -7.22 -14.12 10.48
N SER A 79 -7.22 -13.17 11.41
CA SER A 79 -7.95 -11.92 11.26
C SER A 79 -7.43 -11.11 10.07
N LYS A 80 -8.23 -10.13 9.59
CA LYS A 80 -7.77 -9.21 8.54
C LYS A 80 -6.46 -8.50 8.91
N GLY A 81 -6.31 -8.11 10.18
CA GLY A 81 -5.08 -7.49 10.68
C GLY A 81 -3.89 -8.45 10.68
N GLY A 82 -4.11 -9.70 11.08
CA GLY A 82 -3.11 -10.77 10.99
C GLY A 82 -2.68 -11.04 9.54
N ALA A 83 -3.64 -11.10 8.61
CA ALA A 83 -3.37 -11.24 7.18
C ALA A 83 -2.56 -10.05 6.65
N SER A 84 -2.93 -8.82 6.98
CA SER A 84 -2.16 -7.62 6.62
C SER A 84 -0.71 -7.70 7.13
N LEU A 85 -0.49 -8.13 8.36
CA LEU A 85 0.86 -8.36 8.89
C LEU A 85 1.60 -9.47 8.13
N MET A 86 0.93 -10.56 7.75
CA MET A 86 1.53 -11.61 6.93
C MET A 86 1.98 -11.07 5.56
N ILE A 87 1.19 -10.20 4.92
CA ILE A 87 1.58 -9.57 3.64
C ILE A 87 2.73 -8.58 3.81
N SER A 88 2.75 -7.79 4.89
CA SER A 88 3.91 -6.94 5.20
C SER A 88 5.20 -7.75 5.40
N LEU A 89 5.12 -8.91 6.06
CA LEU A 89 6.25 -9.82 6.24
C LEU A 89 6.67 -10.50 4.93
N LEU A 90 5.73 -10.76 4.02
CA LEU A 90 6.03 -11.26 2.68
C LEU A 90 6.76 -10.21 1.84
N GLU A 91 6.34 -8.95 1.93
CA GLU A 91 7.02 -7.84 1.26
C GLU A 91 8.47 -7.68 1.76
N GLU A 92 8.70 -7.81 3.07
CA GLU A 92 10.06 -7.85 3.64
C GLU A 92 10.86 -9.05 3.11
N ALA A 93 10.24 -10.23 3.05
CA ALA A 93 10.86 -11.43 2.49
C ALA A 93 11.25 -11.25 1.01
N HIS A 94 10.37 -10.65 0.19
CA HIS A 94 10.68 -10.33 -1.20
C HIS A 94 11.87 -9.40 -1.32
N ASN A 95 11.92 -8.32 -0.53
CA ASN A 95 13.04 -7.37 -0.56
C ASN A 95 14.38 -8.04 -0.19
N ASN A 96 14.38 -8.89 0.85
CA ASN A 96 15.58 -9.60 1.28
C ASN A 96 16.03 -10.65 0.25
N HIS A 97 15.10 -11.38 -0.35
CA HIS A 97 15.39 -12.39 -1.36
C HIS A 97 15.86 -11.77 -2.68
N LEU A 98 15.28 -10.63 -3.07
CA LEU A 98 15.59 -9.93 -4.32
C LEU A 98 17.09 -9.64 -4.46
N GLN A 99 17.73 -9.26 -3.35
CA GLN A 99 19.14 -8.89 -3.31
C GLN A 99 20.09 -9.99 -3.82
N ASN A 100 19.75 -11.27 -3.61
CA ASN A 100 20.52 -12.40 -4.15
C ASN A 100 19.92 -12.92 -5.47
N PHE A 101 18.60 -12.84 -5.63
CA PHE A 101 17.90 -13.32 -6.82
C PHE A 101 18.29 -12.56 -8.09
N GLU A 102 18.60 -11.26 -7.96
CA GLU A 102 19.08 -10.40 -9.05
C GLU A 102 20.36 -10.96 -9.72
N GLU A 103 21.22 -11.69 -9.00
CA GLU A 103 22.46 -12.25 -9.58
C GLU A 103 22.19 -13.20 -10.75
N ASN A 104 21.06 -13.92 -10.72
CA ASN A 104 20.66 -14.84 -11.79
C ASN A 104 20.41 -14.12 -13.13
N PHE A 105 20.17 -12.81 -13.10
CA PHE A 105 19.91 -12.02 -14.29
C PHE A 105 21.20 -11.51 -14.93
N PHE A 106 22.27 -11.31 -14.17
CA PHE A 106 23.48 -10.63 -14.66
C PHE A 106 24.51 -11.53 -15.36
N HIS A 107 24.16 -12.80 -15.61
CA HIS A 107 24.94 -13.66 -16.51
C HIS A 107 24.83 -13.15 -17.96
N SER A 108 25.94 -13.17 -18.71
CA SER A 108 26.01 -12.64 -20.08
C SER A 108 24.95 -13.25 -20.98
N ASP A 109 24.83 -14.57 -20.95
CA ASP A 109 23.96 -15.34 -21.85
C ASP A 109 22.48 -15.06 -21.55
N ILE A 110 22.16 -14.74 -20.28
CA ILE A 110 20.82 -14.32 -19.84
C ILE A 110 20.51 -12.90 -20.32
N GLN A 111 21.43 -11.95 -20.13
CA GLN A 111 21.24 -10.57 -20.62
C GLN A 111 21.14 -10.52 -22.14
N GLU A 112 21.99 -11.26 -22.87
CA GLU A 112 21.90 -11.38 -24.32
C GLU A 112 20.55 -11.97 -24.75
N GLY A 113 20.08 -13.01 -24.06
CA GLY A 113 18.74 -13.57 -24.27
C GLY A 113 17.62 -12.54 -24.07
N PHE A 114 17.68 -11.75 -23.00
CA PHE A 114 16.70 -10.67 -22.78
C PHE A 114 16.75 -9.59 -23.88
N ILE A 115 17.94 -9.21 -24.32
CA ILE A 115 18.13 -8.24 -25.42
C ILE A 115 17.52 -8.77 -26.73
N ASP A 116 17.71 -10.05 -27.04
CA ASP A 116 17.15 -10.67 -28.24
C ASP A 116 15.62 -10.69 -28.20
N VAL A 117 15.03 -11.09 -27.07
CA VAL A 117 13.57 -11.07 -26.88
C VAL A 117 13.04 -9.65 -27.00
N PHE A 118 13.66 -8.67 -26.33
CA PHE A 118 13.27 -7.27 -26.39
C PHE A 118 13.34 -6.70 -27.81
N ASN A 119 14.42 -6.96 -28.54
CA ASN A 119 14.59 -6.52 -29.93
C ASN A 119 13.60 -7.15 -30.91
N SER A 120 13.09 -8.34 -30.59
CA SER A 120 12.03 -8.99 -31.38
C SER A 120 10.66 -8.34 -31.21
N GLY A 121 10.48 -7.51 -30.17
CA GLY A 121 9.20 -6.92 -29.79
C GLY A 121 8.27 -7.88 -29.04
N THR A 122 8.79 -9.03 -28.59
CA THR A 122 8.05 -9.99 -27.76
C THR A 122 7.95 -9.47 -26.33
N ASP A 123 6.77 -9.58 -25.74
CA ASP A 123 6.56 -9.19 -24.34
C ASP A 123 7.24 -10.20 -23.41
N LEU A 124 8.04 -9.72 -22.46
CA LEU A 124 8.70 -10.57 -21.46
C LEU A 124 7.72 -11.23 -20.49
N GLU A 125 6.48 -10.73 -20.39
CA GLU A 125 5.42 -11.40 -19.65
C GLU A 125 4.78 -12.59 -20.41
N ASP A 126 5.02 -12.67 -21.73
CA ASP A 126 4.51 -13.72 -22.63
C ASP A 126 5.51 -14.87 -22.82
N ILE A 127 5.79 -15.55 -21.71
CA ILE A 127 6.81 -16.60 -21.57
C ILE A 127 6.65 -17.73 -22.61
N GLU A 128 5.43 -18.02 -23.06
CA GLU A 128 5.18 -19.11 -24.02
C GLU A 128 5.77 -18.86 -25.41
N ASN A 129 6.07 -17.60 -25.75
CA ASN A 129 6.56 -17.18 -27.06
C ASN A 129 8.07 -16.93 -27.12
N ILE A 130 8.82 -17.27 -26.07
CA ILE A 130 10.27 -17.10 -26.00
C ILE A 130 10.95 -18.45 -26.32
N ASP A 131 11.73 -18.53 -27.39
CA ASP A 131 12.45 -19.74 -27.82
C ASP A 131 13.83 -19.86 -27.14
N ASN A 132 13.84 -19.83 -25.80
CA ASN A 132 15.02 -20.04 -24.97
C ASN A 132 14.62 -20.73 -23.65
N GLU A 133 14.99 -22.01 -23.48
CA GLU A 133 14.58 -22.83 -22.35
C GLU A 133 15.08 -22.30 -20.99
N GLU A 134 16.32 -21.81 -20.94
CA GLU A 134 16.91 -21.29 -19.71
C GLU A 134 16.24 -19.98 -19.30
N LEU A 135 16.04 -19.08 -20.26
CA LEU A 135 15.35 -17.80 -20.04
C LEU A 135 13.89 -18.02 -19.65
N ASN A 136 13.19 -18.96 -20.28
CA ASN A 136 11.82 -19.35 -19.91
C ASN A 136 11.73 -19.85 -18.47
N LYS A 137 12.69 -20.68 -18.06
CA LYS A 137 12.75 -21.17 -16.69
C LYS A 137 12.95 -20.03 -15.70
N LEU A 138 13.88 -19.11 -15.98
CA LEU A 138 14.13 -17.94 -15.13
C LEU A 138 12.90 -17.03 -15.06
N LEU A 139 12.25 -16.74 -16.19
CA LEU A 139 11.03 -15.92 -16.25
C LEU A 139 9.86 -16.56 -15.49
N ALA A 140 9.69 -17.88 -15.63
CA ALA A 140 8.66 -18.61 -14.89
C ALA A 140 8.93 -18.59 -13.38
N GLU A 141 10.18 -18.78 -12.96
CA GLU A 141 10.59 -18.66 -11.56
C GLU A 141 10.33 -17.26 -11.02
N THR A 142 10.75 -16.23 -11.76
CA THR A 142 10.54 -14.80 -11.46
C THR A 142 9.06 -14.51 -11.20
N LYS A 143 8.18 -14.90 -12.13
CA LYS A 143 6.73 -14.70 -12.02
C LYS A 143 6.11 -15.46 -10.84
N ASN A 144 6.50 -16.72 -10.64
CA ASN A 144 5.99 -17.55 -9.54
C ASN A 144 6.41 -17.02 -8.16
N MET A 145 7.55 -16.33 -8.10
CA MET A 145 8.06 -15.67 -6.91
C MET A 145 7.53 -14.23 -6.73
N GLY A 146 6.56 -13.77 -7.52
CA GLY A 146 5.98 -12.44 -7.34
C GLY A 146 6.88 -11.29 -7.80
N TYR A 147 7.84 -11.58 -8.67
CA TYR A 147 8.65 -10.59 -9.35
C TYR A 147 8.21 -10.42 -10.81
N ARG A 148 8.62 -9.30 -11.41
CA ARG A 148 8.60 -9.09 -12.87
C ARG A 148 9.94 -8.56 -13.34
N VAL A 149 10.19 -8.65 -14.64
CA VAL A 149 11.41 -8.11 -15.24
C VAL A 149 11.21 -6.65 -15.62
N GLU A 150 12.21 -5.83 -15.35
CA GLU A 150 12.30 -4.44 -15.77
C GLU A 150 13.64 -4.21 -16.50
N THR A 151 13.71 -3.16 -17.31
CA THR A 151 14.94 -2.74 -17.96
C THR A 151 15.23 -1.25 -17.80
N VAL A 152 16.50 -0.93 -17.56
CA VAL A 152 17.05 0.43 -17.55
C VAL A 152 18.34 0.39 -18.36
N GLU A 153 18.46 1.28 -19.35
CA GLU A 153 19.64 1.37 -20.23
C GLU A 153 20.06 0.04 -20.89
N GLY A 154 19.10 -0.85 -21.16
CA GLY A 154 19.36 -2.16 -21.78
C GLY A 154 19.84 -3.25 -20.82
N MET A 155 19.93 -2.96 -19.53
CA MET A 155 20.16 -3.95 -18.47
C MET A 155 18.83 -4.45 -17.93
N PHE A 156 18.65 -5.78 -17.85
CA PHE A 156 17.42 -6.41 -17.37
C PHE A 156 17.60 -6.93 -15.94
N PHE A 157 16.63 -6.69 -15.08
CA PHE A 157 16.68 -7.09 -13.67
C PHE A 157 15.26 -7.30 -13.11
N PRO A 158 15.11 -8.14 -12.07
CA PRO A 158 13.84 -8.37 -11.42
C PRO A 158 13.48 -7.19 -10.50
N ILE A 159 12.18 -6.90 -10.40
CA ILE A 159 11.60 -6.03 -9.38
C ILE A 159 10.38 -6.72 -8.77
N ILE A 160 9.97 -6.31 -7.57
CA ILE A 160 8.72 -6.79 -6.97
C ILE A 160 7.53 -6.36 -7.83
N ASP A 161 6.69 -7.31 -8.21
CA ASP A 161 5.40 -7.03 -8.85
C ASP A 161 4.30 -6.99 -7.80
N TYR A 162 3.87 -5.79 -7.40
CA TYR A 162 2.87 -5.68 -6.34
C TYR A 162 1.48 -6.19 -6.74
N ARG A 163 1.22 -6.39 -8.06
CA ARG A 163 0.02 -7.09 -8.53
C ARG A 163 -0.05 -8.50 -7.94
N PHE A 164 1.10 -9.12 -7.63
CA PHE A 164 1.16 -10.42 -6.98
C PHE A 164 0.41 -10.47 -5.64
N TYR A 165 0.30 -9.34 -4.93
CA TYR A 165 -0.41 -9.29 -3.66
C TYR A 165 -1.92 -9.13 -3.81
N GLU A 166 -2.43 -8.79 -4.99
CA GLU A 166 -3.87 -8.55 -5.22
C GLU A 166 -4.73 -9.78 -4.91
N LYS A 167 -4.17 -10.99 -5.07
CA LYS A 167 -4.85 -12.24 -4.67
C LYS A 167 -5.23 -12.28 -3.19
N TYR A 168 -4.60 -11.45 -2.35
CA TYR A 168 -4.87 -11.37 -0.92
C TYR A 168 -5.88 -10.28 -0.53
N ASN A 169 -6.37 -9.46 -1.48
CA ASN A 169 -7.20 -8.28 -1.21
C ASN A 169 -8.48 -8.56 -0.40
N CYS A 170 -9.05 -9.76 -0.50
CA CYS A 170 -10.24 -10.14 0.25
C CYS A 170 -9.94 -10.53 1.72
N TYR A 171 -8.69 -10.82 2.06
CA TYR A 171 -8.29 -11.27 3.39
C TYR A 171 -7.71 -10.16 4.25
N VAL A 172 -7.24 -9.07 3.65
CA VAL A 172 -6.54 -7.99 4.36
C VAL A 172 -7.49 -6.88 4.83
N THR A 173 -6.95 -5.99 5.66
CA THR A 173 -7.60 -4.73 6.06
C THR A 173 -7.70 -3.76 4.86
N GLU A 174 -8.63 -2.80 4.93
CA GLU A 174 -8.83 -1.84 3.82
C GLU A 174 -7.61 -0.96 3.60
N ASP A 175 -6.87 -0.59 4.65
CA ASP A 175 -5.61 0.14 4.52
C ASP A 175 -4.55 -0.69 3.78
N MET A 176 -4.36 -1.96 4.11
CA MET A 176 -3.40 -2.79 3.38
C MET A 176 -3.81 -2.98 1.92
N LYS A 177 -5.11 -3.11 1.63
CA LYS A 177 -5.62 -3.16 0.26
C LYS A 177 -5.31 -1.87 -0.51
N ALA A 178 -5.57 -0.70 0.09
CA ALA A 178 -5.25 0.59 -0.52
C ALA A 178 -3.74 0.76 -0.75
N TYR A 179 -2.90 0.25 0.16
CA TYR A 179 -1.45 0.22 -0.03
C TYR A 179 -1.04 -0.67 -1.22
N ILE A 180 -1.61 -1.86 -1.34
CA ILE A 180 -1.36 -2.77 -2.48
C ILE A 180 -1.76 -2.08 -3.78
N GLU A 181 -2.90 -1.39 -3.83
CA GLU A 181 -3.35 -0.66 -5.01
C GLU A 181 -2.36 0.46 -5.41
N ILE A 182 -1.89 1.27 -4.46
CA ILE A 182 -0.85 2.29 -4.70
C ILE A 182 0.40 1.63 -5.28
N MET A 183 0.94 0.61 -4.61
CA MET A 183 2.20 0.00 -5.00
C MET A 183 2.12 -0.83 -6.30
N SER A 184 0.94 -1.35 -6.63
CA SER A 184 0.71 -2.03 -7.92
C SER A 184 0.87 -1.05 -9.08
N ILE A 185 0.40 0.18 -8.93
CA ILE A 185 0.66 1.25 -9.90
C ILE A 185 2.15 1.62 -9.93
N GLU A 186 2.79 1.82 -8.76
CA GLU A 186 4.22 2.19 -8.70
C GLU A 186 5.14 1.12 -9.34
N SER A 187 4.80 -0.15 -9.19
CA SER A 187 5.62 -1.26 -9.71
C SER A 187 5.37 -1.58 -11.18
N THR A 188 4.17 -1.30 -11.72
CA THR A 188 3.85 -1.54 -13.13
C THR A 188 4.20 -0.35 -14.01
N GLU A 189 4.05 0.86 -13.48
CA GLU A 189 4.27 2.11 -14.20
C GLU A 189 5.27 2.97 -13.40
N ILE A 190 6.55 2.57 -13.47
CA ILE A 190 7.64 3.23 -12.72
C ILE A 190 7.66 4.73 -13.03
N PRO A 191 7.52 5.62 -12.04
CA PRO A 191 7.32 7.05 -12.27
C PRO A 191 8.58 7.81 -12.70
N ALA A 192 9.76 7.27 -12.38
CA ALA A 192 11.05 7.88 -12.66
C ALA A 192 12.06 6.84 -13.17
N ARG A 193 12.71 7.13 -14.30
CA ARG A 193 13.74 6.28 -14.93
C ARG A 193 14.83 7.17 -15.52
N ASP A 194 16.08 6.74 -15.43
CA ASP A 194 17.24 7.50 -15.94
C ASP A 194 17.17 8.99 -15.56
N ALA A 195 17.01 9.27 -14.26
CA ALA A 195 16.87 10.63 -13.72
C ALA A 195 15.82 11.53 -14.42
N GLY A 196 14.79 10.93 -15.02
CA GLY A 196 13.70 11.63 -15.70
C GLY A 196 12.34 11.05 -15.31
N LEU A 197 11.29 11.87 -15.40
CA LEU A 197 9.91 11.44 -15.21
C LEU A 197 9.50 10.57 -16.39
N ALA A 198 9.03 9.37 -16.09
CA ALA A 198 8.49 8.42 -17.07
C ALA A 198 6.95 8.49 -17.17
N VAL A 199 6.31 9.23 -16.25
CA VAL A 199 4.86 9.51 -16.24
C VAL A 199 4.59 10.99 -16.52
N SER A 200 3.34 11.30 -16.88
CA SER A 200 2.93 12.69 -17.09
C SER A 200 2.86 13.48 -15.78
N TRP A 201 2.92 14.82 -15.85
CA TRP A 201 2.76 15.68 -14.68
C TRP A 201 1.36 15.55 -14.06
N ASP A 202 0.32 15.37 -14.86
CA ASP A 202 -1.05 15.14 -14.39
C ASP A 202 -1.11 13.86 -13.54
N GLU A 203 -0.56 12.77 -14.09
CA GLU A 203 -0.53 11.48 -13.41
C GLU A 203 0.34 11.48 -12.15
N LEU A 204 1.48 12.17 -12.19
CA LEU A 204 2.35 12.36 -11.02
C LEU A 204 1.57 13.00 -9.85
N ILE A 205 0.79 14.05 -10.14
CA ILE A 205 -0.02 14.75 -9.13
C ILE A 205 -1.17 13.84 -8.64
N ASP A 206 -1.86 13.14 -9.54
CA ASP A 206 -2.93 12.22 -9.17
C ASP A 206 -2.46 11.11 -8.24
N ARG A 207 -1.28 10.54 -8.51
CA ARG A 207 -0.65 9.54 -7.63
C ARG A 207 -0.29 10.14 -6.27
N ALA A 208 0.26 11.35 -6.24
CA ALA A 208 0.56 12.05 -4.99
C ALA A 208 -0.71 12.33 -4.16
N ILE A 209 -1.83 12.70 -4.80
CA ILE A 209 -3.12 12.90 -4.12
C ILE A 209 -3.63 11.57 -3.53
N ARG A 210 -3.50 10.44 -4.23
CA ARG A 210 -3.87 9.12 -3.68
C ARG A 210 -3.03 8.77 -2.45
N GLN A 211 -1.73 9.05 -2.50
CA GLN A 211 -0.81 8.81 -1.38
C GLN A 211 -1.14 9.71 -0.18
N GLU A 212 -1.47 10.99 -0.41
CA GLU A 212 -1.96 11.91 0.63
C GLU A 212 -3.27 11.42 1.26
N GLY A 213 -4.21 10.96 0.43
CA GLY A 213 -5.47 10.36 0.85
C GLY A 213 -5.26 9.18 1.78
N PHE A 214 -4.37 8.25 1.39
CA PHE A 214 -3.97 7.12 2.24
C PHE A 214 -3.43 7.57 3.60
N ILE A 215 -2.51 8.54 3.59
CA ILE A 215 -1.86 9.03 4.82
C ILE A 215 -2.88 9.67 5.77
N THR A 216 -3.89 10.32 5.21
CA THR A 216 -4.96 10.99 5.96
C THR A 216 -6.00 10.00 6.48
N GLU A 217 -6.41 9.03 5.66
CA GLU A 217 -7.46 8.06 6.00
C GLU A 217 -6.95 6.95 6.93
N TYR A 218 -5.69 6.53 6.78
CA TYR A 218 -5.10 5.40 7.50
C TYR A 218 -3.82 5.78 8.29
N PRO A 219 -3.90 6.74 9.24
CA PRO A 219 -2.72 7.23 9.97
C PRO A 219 -2.04 6.16 10.84
N ASP A 220 -2.78 5.11 11.23
CA ASP A 220 -2.33 4.00 12.06
C ASP A 220 -1.98 2.73 11.25
N SER A 221 -1.97 2.81 9.91
CA SER A 221 -1.61 1.68 9.05
C SER A 221 -0.19 1.21 9.33
N ILE A 222 0.05 -0.11 9.25
CA ILE A 222 1.41 -0.66 9.32
C ILE A 222 2.30 -0.21 8.15
N GLN A 223 1.71 0.28 7.05
CA GLN A 223 2.42 0.76 5.87
C GLN A 223 2.60 2.29 5.83
N ILE A 224 2.19 3.00 6.88
CA ILE A 224 2.14 4.47 6.90
C ILE A 224 3.48 5.14 6.57
N ASP A 225 4.58 4.62 7.09
CA ASP A 225 5.90 5.24 6.89
C ASP A 225 6.43 5.02 5.48
N LYS A 226 6.13 3.86 4.85
CA LYS A 226 6.46 3.60 3.45
C LYS A 226 5.68 4.55 2.54
N THR A 227 4.37 4.70 2.75
CA THR A 227 3.55 5.63 1.95
C THR A 227 4.00 7.08 2.12
N LYS A 228 4.34 7.51 3.34
CA LYS A 228 4.91 8.86 3.59
C LYS A 228 6.21 9.11 2.84
N LYS A 229 7.07 8.09 2.73
CA LYS A 229 8.33 8.20 1.97
C LYS A 229 8.04 8.38 0.47
N ILE A 230 7.14 7.59 -0.09
CA ILE A 230 6.72 7.72 -1.50
C ILE A 230 6.13 9.11 -1.74
N PHE A 231 5.20 9.54 -0.90
CA PHE A 231 4.59 10.87 -0.99
C PHE A 231 5.62 12.00 -0.93
N SER A 232 6.61 11.90 -0.05
CA SER A 232 7.68 12.90 0.04
C SER A 232 8.51 12.98 -1.25
N ASN A 233 8.81 11.84 -1.89
CA ASN A 233 9.48 11.82 -3.19
C ASN A 233 8.62 12.48 -4.27
N TYR A 234 7.32 12.18 -4.29
CA TYR A 234 6.39 12.78 -5.24
C TYR A 234 6.25 14.29 -5.07
N ILE A 235 6.26 14.81 -3.84
CA ILE A 235 6.35 16.25 -3.59
C ILE A 235 7.61 16.82 -4.24
N ASN A 236 8.76 16.18 -4.06
CA ASN A 236 10.01 16.64 -4.70
C ASN A 236 9.90 16.61 -6.23
N PHE A 237 9.34 15.55 -6.81
CA PHE A 237 9.14 15.46 -8.25
C PHE A 237 8.21 16.56 -8.77
N ILE A 238 7.13 16.87 -8.07
CA ILE A 238 6.21 17.96 -8.42
C ILE A 238 6.97 19.30 -8.39
N PHE A 239 7.60 19.67 -7.28
CA PHE A 239 8.15 21.02 -7.17
C PHE A 239 9.49 21.22 -7.91
N TYR A 240 10.26 20.17 -8.17
CA TYR A 240 11.58 20.28 -8.80
C TYR A 240 11.68 19.61 -10.16
N GLY A 241 10.90 18.56 -10.41
CA GLY A 241 11.16 17.60 -11.48
C GLY A 241 12.34 16.69 -11.14
N LEU A 242 13.00 16.21 -12.19
CA LEU A 242 14.22 15.40 -12.12
C LEU A 242 15.26 15.94 -13.10
N ASP A 243 16.52 15.49 -13.04
CA ASP A 243 17.62 16.06 -13.82
C ASP A 243 17.36 16.08 -15.33
N ASN A 244 16.80 15.02 -15.89
CA ASN A 244 16.48 14.91 -17.32
C ASN A 244 15.09 15.48 -17.67
N THR A 245 14.24 15.72 -16.67
CA THR A 245 12.92 16.34 -16.83
C THR A 245 12.68 17.41 -15.75
N PRO A 246 13.51 18.48 -15.69
CA PRO A 246 13.40 19.47 -14.62
C PRO A 246 12.10 20.26 -14.80
N LEU A 247 11.49 20.74 -13.72
CA LEU A 247 10.26 21.54 -13.82
C LEU A 247 10.43 22.79 -14.69
N PHE A 248 11.63 23.38 -14.69
CA PHE A 248 11.97 24.59 -15.43
C PHE A 248 12.96 24.33 -16.57
N ASN A 249 12.76 25.02 -17.70
CA ASN A 249 13.62 24.96 -18.87
C ASN A 249 14.96 25.66 -18.61
N HIS A 250 16.08 25.00 -18.93
CA HIS A 250 17.42 25.57 -18.71
C HIS A 250 17.72 26.85 -19.52
N GLY A 251 17.02 27.08 -20.64
CA GLY A 251 17.31 28.19 -21.54
C GLY A 251 16.83 29.55 -21.01
N ASP A 252 15.62 29.60 -20.49
CA ASP A 252 14.96 30.85 -20.10
C ASP A 252 14.33 30.80 -18.69
N ASN A 253 14.56 29.71 -17.97
CA ASN A 253 14.02 29.41 -16.65
C ASN A 253 12.48 29.36 -16.60
N SER A 254 11.78 29.27 -17.73
CA SER A 254 10.32 29.11 -17.74
C SER A 254 9.90 27.74 -17.25
N ILE A 255 8.76 27.64 -16.55
CA ILE A 255 8.13 26.35 -16.27
C ILE A 255 7.79 25.63 -17.59
N ARG A 256 7.90 24.30 -17.60
CA ARG A 256 7.46 23.52 -18.77
C ARG A 256 5.95 23.66 -18.99
N ASP A 257 5.55 23.80 -20.26
CA ASP A 257 4.15 24.00 -20.64
C ASP A 257 3.24 22.85 -20.17
N ASN A 258 3.71 21.61 -20.25
CA ASN A 258 2.95 20.44 -19.80
C ASN A 258 2.77 20.42 -18.27
N ALA A 259 3.79 20.79 -17.49
CA ALA A 259 3.69 20.93 -16.05
C ALA A 259 2.75 22.07 -15.65
N LYS A 260 2.88 23.23 -16.29
CA LYS A 260 2.00 24.38 -16.06
C LYS A 260 0.54 24.04 -16.34
N LYS A 261 0.27 23.35 -17.46
CA LYS A 261 -1.08 22.89 -17.80
C LYS A 261 -1.62 21.98 -16.71
N ALA A 262 -0.85 20.99 -16.28
CA ALA A 262 -1.26 20.08 -15.22
C ALA A 262 -1.63 20.83 -13.94
N TYR A 263 -0.78 21.77 -13.50
CA TYR A 263 -1.02 22.50 -12.26
C TYR A 263 -2.28 23.35 -12.33
N LEU A 264 -2.47 24.06 -13.45
CA LEU A 264 -3.65 24.88 -13.67
C LEU A 264 -4.94 24.06 -13.76
N GLU A 265 -4.89 22.83 -14.29
CA GLU A 265 -6.06 21.95 -14.28
C GLU A 265 -6.34 21.38 -12.87
N THR A 266 -5.31 20.93 -12.14
CA THR A 266 -5.46 20.38 -10.77
C THR A 266 -6.10 21.39 -9.81
N ILE A 267 -5.64 22.64 -9.79
CA ILE A 267 -6.09 23.64 -8.82
C ILE A 267 -7.52 24.15 -9.06
N LYS A 268 -8.17 23.76 -10.17
CA LYS A 268 -9.59 24.05 -10.40
C LYS A 268 -10.51 23.17 -9.56
N SER A 269 -9.99 22.05 -9.03
CA SER A 269 -10.77 21.16 -8.17
C SER A 269 -10.94 21.75 -6.77
N GLU A 270 -12.17 21.74 -6.25
CA GLU A 270 -12.39 21.97 -4.83
C GLU A 270 -11.97 20.71 -4.07
N SER A 271 -10.99 20.84 -3.17
CA SER A 271 -10.42 19.70 -2.43
C SER A 271 -9.88 20.16 -1.08
N ASP A 272 -9.99 19.29 -0.07
CA ASP A 272 -9.38 19.47 1.26
C ASP A 272 -7.91 18.98 1.29
N SER A 273 -7.34 18.65 0.13
CA SER A 273 -5.94 18.23 -0.04
C SER A 273 -4.96 19.36 0.28
N LYS A 274 -4.01 19.09 1.18
CA LYS A 274 -2.94 20.05 1.52
C LYS A 274 -1.96 20.20 0.36
N LEU A 275 -1.74 19.14 -0.42
CA LEU A 275 -0.99 19.20 -1.67
C LEU A 275 -1.63 20.17 -2.66
N ILE A 276 -2.94 20.06 -2.93
CA ILE A 276 -3.64 20.95 -3.88
C ILE A 276 -3.62 22.40 -3.39
N GLU A 277 -3.86 22.65 -2.10
CA GLU A 277 -3.75 23.98 -1.50
C GLU A 277 -2.35 24.57 -1.71
N THR A 278 -1.30 23.79 -1.41
CA THR A 278 0.10 24.22 -1.57
C THR A 278 0.46 24.43 -3.05
N LEU A 279 -0.10 23.62 -3.96
CA LEU A 279 0.09 23.78 -5.39
C LEU A 279 -0.57 25.06 -5.92
N ALA A 280 -1.76 25.42 -5.42
CA ALA A 280 -2.41 26.68 -5.74
C ALA A 280 -1.59 27.89 -5.27
N ASP A 281 -1.05 27.84 -4.05
CA ASP A 281 -0.11 28.85 -3.56
C ASP A 281 1.14 28.96 -4.45
N PHE A 282 1.68 27.83 -4.91
CA PHE A 282 2.84 27.82 -5.79
C PHE A 282 2.53 28.45 -7.15
N VAL A 283 1.36 28.13 -7.74
CA VAL A 283 0.89 28.74 -8.99
C VAL A 283 0.76 30.26 -8.86
N ASN A 284 0.26 30.76 -7.73
CA ASN A 284 0.20 32.20 -7.47
C ASN A 284 1.60 32.85 -7.46
N VAL A 285 2.59 32.18 -6.85
CA VAL A 285 3.98 32.66 -6.84
C VAL A 285 4.59 32.60 -8.25
N LEU A 286 4.31 31.55 -9.02
CA LEU A 286 4.71 31.44 -10.41
C LEU A 286 4.14 32.58 -11.26
N GLU A 287 2.84 32.89 -11.12
CA GLU A 287 2.17 33.98 -11.84
C GLU A 287 2.79 35.34 -11.59
N GLN A 288 3.13 35.64 -10.33
CA GLN A 288 3.80 36.89 -9.95
C GLN A 288 5.23 37.00 -10.49
N ASN A 289 5.81 35.87 -10.92
CA ASN A 289 7.19 35.76 -11.40
C ASN A 289 7.25 35.38 -12.90
N ASP A 290 6.21 35.71 -13.67
CA ASP A 290 6.10 35.42 -15.11
C ASP A 290 6.33 33.93 -15.45
N TYR A 291 5.97 33.04 -14.52
CA TYR A 291 6.20 31.59 -14.56
C TYR A 291 7.67 31.18 -14.76
N LYS A 292 8.60 31.96 -14.20
CA LYS A 292 10.04 31.68 -14.26
C LYS A 292 10.62 31.29 -12.91
N LEU A 293 11.67 30.49 -12.94
CA LEU A 293 12.47 30.18 -11.76
C LEU A 293 13.24 31.43 -11.31
N THR A 294 12.67 32.14 -10.33
CA THR A 294 13.26 33.28 -9.61
C THR A 294 13.67 32.88 -8.18
N GLY A 295 14.22 33.83 -7.42
CA GLY A 295 14.51 33.63 -5.99
C GLY A 295 13.26 33.26 -5.19
N ASP A 296 12.16 33.99 -5.39
CA ASP A 296 10.89 33.76 -4.68
C ASP A 296 10.30 32.38 -5.00
N VAL A 297 10.32 31.98 -6.27
CA VAL A 297 9.89 30.64 -6.71
C VAL A 297 10.79 29.56 -6.11
N ASN A 298 12.10 29.78 -6.05
CA ASN A 298 13.02 28.84 -5.44
C ASN A 298 12.81 28.69 -3.93
N ASP A 299 12.61 29.80 -3.23
CA ASP A 299 12.39 29.81 -1.78
C ASP A 299 11.05 29.20 -1.39
N PHE A 300 10.02 29.31 -2.25
CA PHE A 300 8.78 28.56 -2.07
C PHE A 300 9.04 27.06 -2.06
N ARG A 301 9.71 26.54 -3.10
CA ARG A 301 9.93 25.10 -3.30
C ARG A 301 10.74 24.46 -2.17
N LYS A 302 11.73 25.16 -1.61
CA LYS A 302 12.53 24.68 -0.45
C LYS A 302 11.69 24.33 0.76
N ASN A 303 10.50 24.92 0.88
CA ASN A 303 9.61 24.73 2.02
C ASN A 303 8.37 23.89 1.66
N ALA A 304 8.25 23.39 0.41
CA ALA A 304 7.03 22.70 -0.05
C ALA A 304 6.74 21.43 0.77
N VAL A 305 7.76 20.59 1.03
CA VAL A 305 7.63 19.38 1.86
C VAL A 305 7.15 19.74 3.28
N GLU A 306 7.73 20.77 3.90
CA GLU A 306 7.34 21.20 5.26
C GLU A 306 5.91 21.77 5.28
N ARG A 307 5.52 22.54 4.25
CA ARG A 307 4.17 23.08 4.10
C ARG A 307 3.09 22.00 3.99
N ILE A 308 3.40 20.90 3.31
CA ILE A 308 2.46 19.80 3.07
C ILE A 308 2.44 18.81 4.22
N THR A 309 3.62 18.41 4.72
CA THR A 309 3.75 17.30 5.68
C THR A 309 3.93 17.74 7.13
N GLY A 310 4.22 19.01 7.38
CA GLY A 310 4.64 19.53 8.69
C GLY A 310 6.02 19.02 9.15
N ARG A 311 6.75 18.29 8.29
CA ARG A 311 8.09 17.76 8.58
C ARG A 311 9.13 18.51 7.77
N LYS A 312 10.25 18.85 8.39
CA LYS A 312 11.41 19.38 7.66
C LYS A 312 11.95 18.31 6.73
N ASP A 313 12.29 18.71 5.51
CA ASP A 313 13.02 17.85 4.59
C ASP A 313 14.39 17.52 5.19
N ILE A 314 14.60 16.24 5.52
CA ILE A 314 15.87 15.73 6.07
C ILE A 314 16.87 15.36 4.96
N ASN A 315 16.43 15.36 3.69
CA ASN A 315 17.24 14.94 2.55
C ASN A 315 17.83 16.11 1.75
N GLY A 316 17.66 17.35 2.22
CA GLY A 316 18.38 18.56 1.81
C GLY A 316 19.03 18.48 0.43
N HIS A 317 18.22 18.63 -0.61
CA HIS A 317 18.69 18.94 -1.96
C HIS A 317 18.90 20.45 -2.10
#